data_AF-A0A6P6Y7L4-F1
#
_entry.id   AF-A0A6P6Y7L4-F1
#
_cell.length_a   1.000
_cell.length_b   1.000
_cell.length_c   1.000
_cell.angle_alpha   90.00
_cell.angle_beta   90.00
_cell.angle_gamma   90.00
#
_symmetry.space_group_name_H-M   'P 1'
#
loop_
_entity.id
_entity.type
_entity.pdbx_description
1 polymer ?
#
loop_
_entity_poly.entity_id
_entity_poly.type
_entity_poly.pdbx_seq_one_letter_code
_entity_poly.pdbx_strand_id
1 'polypeptide(L)'
;MSTDPKGHNPTALDRWLLVRYKKYPNAQQIPNNVSSIMMRRVHDKARIHVAIIIMALSGIGMFTNAMIGKYQAKQGYSIEKAVADYQQEYNKRKEQELSQQKK
;
A
#
# COMPACT_ATOMS: atom_id res chain seq x y z
N MET A 1 -0.97 36.45 20.47
CA MET A 1 -0.54 35.05 20.72
C MET A 1 -1.78 34.24 21.03
N SER A 2 -2.31 33.49 20.08
CA SER A 2 -3.47 32.62 20.35
C SER A 2 -2.99 31.37 21.08
N THR A 3 -3.13 31.39 22.40
CA THR A 3 -3.01 30.23 23.27
C THR A 3 -4.31 29.43 23.17
N ASP A 4 -4.28 28.27 22.52
CA ASP A 4 -5.35 27.28 22.70
C ASP A 4 -5.39 26.88 24.19
N PRO A 5 -6.49 27.13 24.92
CA PRO A 5 -6.55 26.92 26.37
C PRO A 5 -6.68 25.44 26.76
N LYS A 6 -6.88 24.55 25.79
CA LYS A 6 -6.92 23.10 25.97
C LYS A 6 -5.84 22.51 25.08
N GLY A 7 -4.61 22.44 25.59
CA GLY A 7 -3.56 21.76 24.83
C GLY A 7 -3.94 20.31 24.53
N HIS A 8 -3.39 19.79 23.44
CA HIS A 8 -3.83 18.52 22.85
C HIS A 8 -3.19 17.37 23.63
N ASN A 9 -4.02 16.43 24.11
CA ASN A 9 -3.52 15.17 24.67
C ASN A 9 -3.12 14.27 23.50
N PRO A 10 -1.82 13.99 23.29
CA PRO A 10 -1.37 13.21 22.16
C PRO A 10 -1.77 11.73 22.33
N THR A 11 -2.55 11.23 21.36
CA THR A 11 -2.90 9.81 21.21
C THR A 11 -1.63 8.97 20.96
N ALA A 12 -1.70 7.64 21.11
CA ALA A 12 -0.55 6.76 20.87
C ALA A 12 0.10 6.96 19.48
N LEU A 13 -0.72 7.22 18.45
CA LEU A 13 -0.26 7.54 17.09
C LEU A 13 0.49 8.88 17.02
N ASP A 14 -0.01 9.90 17.72
CA ASP A 14 0.62 11.22 17.79
C ASP A 14 1.98 11.13 18.47
N ARG A 15 2.09 10.32 19.53
CA ARG A 15 3.37 10.05 20.22
C ARG A 15 4.38 9.37 19.29
N TRP A 16 3.93 8.36 18.54
CA TRP A 16 4.78 7.70 17.54
C TRP A 16 5.24 8.68 16.46
N LEU A 17 4.34 9.53 15.97
CA LEU A 17 4.64 10.53 14.96
C LEU A 17 5.66 11.56 15.46
N LEU A 18 5.52 12.02 16.70
CA LEU A 18 6.45 12.95 17.33
C LEU A 18 7.88 12.38 17.46
N VAL A 19 8.02 11.10 17.80
CA VAL A 19 9.32 10.40 17.80
C VAL A 19 9.83 10.20 16.39
N ARG A 20 8.95 9.79 15.46
CA ARG A 20 9.30 9.54 14.04
C ARG A 20 9.83 10.80 13.35
N TYR A 21 9.26 11.96 13.66
CA TYR A 21 9.73 13.27 13.18
C TYR A 21 10.83 13.88 14.05
N LYS A 22 11.45 13.09 14.94
CA LYS A 22 12.56 13.47 15.83
C LYS A 22 12.29 14.75 16.63
N LYS A 23 11.02 15.01 16.97
CA LYS A 23 10.65 16.13 17.84
C LYS A 23 10.91 15.82 19.30
N TYR A 24 10.85 14.55 19.67
CA TYR A 24 11.25 14.04 20.97
C TYR A 24 12.08 12.76 20.80
N PRO A 25 13.06 12.49 21.70
CA PRO A 25 13.92 11.30 21.60
C PRO A 25 13.15 9.99 21.80
N ASN A 26 12.23 9.97 22.75
CA ASN A 26 11.51 8.77 23.19
C ASN A 26 10.06 9.10 23.52
N ALA A 27 9.17 8.10 23.38
CA ALA A 27 7.74 8.25 23.61
C ALA A 27 7.39 8.61 25.07
N GLN A 28 8.25 8.23 26.03
CA GLN A 28 8.09 8.50 27.46
C GLN A 28 8.44 9.95 27.85
N GLN A 29 9.23 10.65 27.03
CA GLN A 29 9.62 12.05 27.28
C GLN A 29 8.60 13.06 26.71
N ILE A 30 7.51 12.57 26.13
CA ILE A 30 6.50 13.43 25.52
C ILE A 30 5.58 13.97 26.63
N PRO A 31 5.47 15.30 26.80
CA PRO A 31 4.54 15.88 27.75
C PRO A 31 3.10 15.44 27.46
N ASN A 32 2.31 15.22 28.51
CA ASN A 32 0.90 14.85 28.36
C ASN A 32 0.07 15.92 27.62
N ASN A 33 0.52 17.17 27.65
CA ASN A 33 -0.10 18.28 26.96
C ASN A 33 0.89 18.86 25.94
N VAL A 34 0.57 18.76 24.65
CA VAL A 34 1.39 19.30 23.56
C VAL A 34 0.64 20.44 22.89
N SER A 35 1.39 21.47 22.48
CA SER A 35 0.82 22.60 21.73
C SER A 35 0.13 22.12 20.45
N SER A 36 -1.13 22.52 20.29
CA SER A 36 -1.95 22.23 19.10
C SER A 36 -1.27 22.64 17.78
N ILE A 37 -0.56 23.77 17.79
CA ILE A 37 0.19 24.30 16.63
C ILE A 37 1.33 23.36 16.22
N MET A 38 2.03 22.78 17.20
CA MET A 38 3.11 21.83 16.95
C MET A 38 2.58 20.54 16.34
N MET A 39 1.46 20.03 16.88
CA MET A 39 0.80 18.83 16.37
C MET A 39 0.32 19.01 14.93
N ARG A 40 -0.32 20.14 14.61
CA ARG A 40 -0.75 20.46 13.24
C ARG A 40 0.40 20.40 12.24
N ARG A 41 1.54 21.02 12.56
CA ARG A 41 2.73 20.99 11.68
C ARG A 41 3.28 19.58 11.46
N VAL A 42 3.22 18.72 12.48
CA VAL A 42 3.70 17.33 12.39
C VAL A 42 2.74 16.49 11.55
N HIS A 43 1.42 16.65 11.73
CA HIS A 43 0.42 16.00 10.89
C HIS A 43 0.52 16.44 9.43
N ASP A 44 0.74 17.72 9.16
CA ASP A 44 0.91 18.20 7.78
C ASP A 44 2.13 17.57 7.11
N LYS A 45 3.26 17.48 7.81
CA LYS A 45 4.45 16.76 7.31
C LYS A 45 4.18 15.28 7.08
N ALA A 46 3.42 14.62 7.96
CA ALA A 46 3.02 13.24 7.81
C ALA A 46 2.17 13.00 6.56
N ARG A 47 1.16 13.85 6.35
CA ARG A 47 0.30 13.78 5.18
C ARG A 47 1.08 13.92 3.88
N ILE A 48 2.01 14.88 3.81
CA ILE A 48 2.86 15.07 2.62
C ILE A 48 3.72 13.83 2.35
N HIS A 49 4.35 13.24 3.37
CA HIS A 49 5.15 12.03 3.19
C HIS A 49 4.30 10.84 2.73
N VAL A 50 3.13 10.64 3.32
CA VAL A 50 2.20 9.58 2.91
C VAL A 50 1.74 9.78 1.47
N ALA A 51 1.40 11.01 1.08
CA ALA A 51 1.01 11.32 -0.30
C ALA A 51 2.12 11.02 -1.31
N ILE A 52 3.38 11.34 -0.97
CA ILE A 52 4.54 11.02 -1.82
C ILE A 52 4.72 9.50 -1.95
N ILE A 53 4.59 8.75 -0.85
CA ILE A 53 4.69 7.29 -0.88
C ILE A 53 3.59 6.69 -1.76
N ILE A 54 2.34 7.13 -1.62
CA ILE A 54 1.22 6.64 -2.44
C ILE A 54 1.44 6.99 -3.91
N MET A 55 1.87 8.21 -4.23
CA MET A 55 2.20 8.60 -5.61
C MET A 55 3.30 7.72 -6.20
N ALA A 56 4.37 7.44 -5.45
CA ALA A 56 5.45 6.58 -5.90
C ALA A 56 4.97 5.14 -6.16
N LEU A 57 4.19 4.57 -5.23
CA LEU A 57 3.62 3.23 -5.38
C LEU A 57 2.71 3.13 -6.60
N SER A 58 1.84 4.12 -6.82
CA SER A 58 0.97 4.18 -8.00
C SER A 58 1.79 4.26 -9.29
N GLY A 59 2.85 5.07 -9.32
CA GLY A 59 3.76 5.14 -10.46
C GLY A 59 4.42 3.80 -10.79
N ILE A 60 4.90 3.07 -9.76
CA ILE A 60 5.47 1.73 -9.92
C ILE A 60 4.43 0.72 -10.41
N GLY A 61 3.20 0.79 -9.89
CA GLY A 61 2.10 -0.08 -10.31
C GLY A 61 1.74 0.11 -11.77
N MET A 62 1.61 1.37 -12.22
CA MET A 62 1.37 1.68 -13.63
C MET A 62 2.52 1.23 -14.53
N PHE A 63 3.76 1.42 -14.10
CA PHE A 63 4.93 1.01 -14.87
C PHE A 63 5.02 -0.52 -15.03
N THR A 64 4.79 -1.26 -13.95
CA THR A 64 4.77 -2.72 -13.97
C THR A 64 3.67 -3.25 -14.89
N ASN A 65 2.46 -2.68 -14.81
CA ASN A 65 1.36 -3.04 -15.69
C ASN A 65 1.65 -2.71 -17.16
N ALA A 66 2.31 -1.59 -17.45
CA ALA A 66 2.70 -1.24 -18.81
C ALA A 66 3.73 -2.23 -19.40
N MET A 67 4.68 -2.69 -18.60
CA MET A 67 5.65 -3.73 -19.00
C MET A 67 4.96 -5.06 -19.31
N ILE A 68 4.09 -5.52 -18.40
CA ILE A 68 3.34 -6.78 -18.55
C ILE A 68 2.42 -6.69 -19.76
N GLY A 69 1.70 -5.58 -19.94
CA GLY A 69 0.81 -5.36 -21.07
C GLY A 69 1.55 -5.40 -22.41
N LYS A 70 2.73 -4.78 -22.51
CA LYS A 70 3.56 -4.85 -23.71
C LYS A 70 4.06 -6.27 -24.00
N TYR A 71 4.39 -7.03 -22.97
CA TYR A 71 4.79 -8.44 -23.13
C TYR A 71 3.64 -9.31 -23.64
N GLN A 72 2.45 -9.20 -23.02
CA GLN A 72 1.25 -9.94 -23.44
C GLN A 72 0.83 -9.57 -24.87
N ALA A 73 0.87 -8.28 -25.22
CA ALA A 73 0.58 -7.81 -26.56
C ALA A 73 1.57 -8.39 -27.59
N LYS A 74 2.88 -8.40 -27.28
CA LYS A 74 3.90 -9.01 -28.14
C LYS A 74 3.74 -10.52 -28.30
N GLN A 75 3.26 -11.21 -27.27
CA GLN A 75 2.96 -12.65 -27.34
C GLN A 75 1.70 -12.97 -28.17
N GLY A 76 0.95 -11.95 -28.60
CA GLY A 76 -0.30 -12.16 -29.34
C GLY A 76 -1.32 -12.93 -28.51
N TYR A 77 -1.34 -12.71 -27.19
CA TYR A 77 -2.37 -13.24 -26.30
C TYR A 77 -3.71 -12.60 -26.71
N SER A 78 -4.49 -13.35 -27.48
CA SER A 78 -5.87 -13.00 -27.84
C SER A 78 -6.83 -13.71 -26.88
N ILE A 79 -8.02 -13.13 -26.67
CA ILE A 79 -9.10 -13.76 -25.91
C ILE A 79 -9.37 -15.18 -26.46
N GLU A 80 -9.31 -15.36 -27.77
CA GLU A 80 -9.53 -16.66 -28.41
C GLU A 80 -8.46 -17.69 -28.04
N LYS A 81 -7.18 -17.28 -27.95
CA LYS A 81 -6.10 -18.17 -27.51
C LYS A 81 -6.24 -18.52 -26.04
N ALA A 82 -6.58 -17.56 -25.19
CA ALA A 82 -6.80 -17.82 -23.76
C ALA A 82 -7.94 -18.83 -23.53
N VAL A 83 -9.02 -18.73 -24.31
CA VAL A 83 -10.13 -19.70 -24.27
C VAL A 83 -9.68 -21.08 -24.76
N ALA A 84 -8.94 -21.14 -25.87
CA ALA A 84 -8.41 -22.39 -26.41
C ALA A 84 -7.47 -23.10 -25.42
N ASP A 85 -6.55 -22.35 -24.80
CA ASP A 85 -5.61 -22.87 -23.80
C ASP A 85 -6.36 -23.37 -22.55
N TYR A 86 -7.36 -22.61 -22.08
CA TYR A 86 -8.18 -23.01 -20.94
C TYR A 86 -8.93 -24.32 -21.21
N GLN A 87 -9.52 -24.48 -22.41
CA GLN A 87 -10.23 -25.70 -22.78
C GLN A 87 -9.28 -26.91 -22.86
N GLN A 88 -8.07 -26.73 -23.41
CA GLN A 88 -7.07 -27.78 -23.45
C GLN A 88 -6.62 -28.20 -22.06
N GLU A 89 -6.40 -27.23 -21.16
CA GLU A 89 -5.99 -27.50 -19.79
C GLU A 89 -7.12 -28.19 -19.00
N TYR A 90 -8.36 -27.76 -19.19
CA TYR A 90 -9.54 -28.39 -18.59
C TYR A 90 -9.67 -29.85 -19.00
N ASN A 91 -9.53 -30.16 -20.29
CA ASN A 91 -9.59 -31.53 -20.79
C ASN A 91 -8.47 -32.41 -20.21
N LYS A 92 -7.23 -31.88 -20.15
CA LYS A 92 -6.08 -32.59 -19.56
C LYS A 92 -6.30 -32.90 -18.07
N ARG A 93 -6.83 -31.96 -17.30
CA ARG A 93 -7.16 -32.17 -15.87
C ARG A 93 -8.21 -33.27 -15.71
N LYS A 94 -9.25 -33.24 -16.54
CA LYS A 94 -10.31 -34.25 -16.53
C LYS A 94 -9.79 -35.65 -16.88
N GLU A 95 -8.89 -35.76 -17.86
CA GLU A 95 -8.24 -37.03 -18.22
C GLU A 95 -7.35 -37.56 -17.09
N GLN A 96 -6.60 -36.68 -16.41
CA GLN A 96 -5.79 -37.04 -15.25
C GLN A 96 -6.66 -37.55 -14.09
N GLU A 97 -7.74 -36.86 -13.77
CA GLU A 97 -8.71 -37.30 -12.75
C GLU A 97 -9.31 -38.67 -13.09
N LEU A 98 -9.69 -38.89 -14.35
CA LEU A 98 -10.21 -40.19 -14.82
C LEU A 98 -9.17 -41.31 -14.73
N SER A 99 -7.90 -40.99 -15.01
CA SER A 99 -6.79 -41.95 -14.94
C SER A 99 -6.40 -42.30 -13.50
N GLN A 100 -6.58 -41.36 -12.56
CA GLN A 100 -6.39 -41.60 -11.13
C GLN A 100 -7.55 -42.39 -10.52
N GLN A 101 -8.77 -42.21 -11.02
CA GLN A 101 -9.96 -42.93 -10.55
C GLN A 101 -10.05 -44.37 -11.09
N LYS A 102 -9.30 -44.70 -12.14
CA LYS A 102 -9.20 -46.05 -12.73
C LYS A 102 -8.06 -46.91 -12.16
N LYS A 103 -7.22 -46.37 -11.27
CA LYS A 103 -6.22 -47.11 -10.50
C LYS A 103 -6.75 -47.44 -9.12
#